data_AF-A0A3A5QLG0-F1
#
_entry.id   AF-A0A3A5QLG0-F1
#
_cell.length_a   1.000
_cell.length_b   1.000
_cell.length_c   1.000
_cell.angle_alpha   90.00
_cell.angle_beta   90.00
_cell.angle_gamma   90.00
#
_symmetry.space_group_name_H-M   'P 1'
#
loop_
_entity.id
_entity.type
_entity.pdbx_description
1 polymer ?
#
loop_
_entity_poly.entity_id
_entity_poly.type
_entity_poly.pdbx_seq_one_letter_code
_entity_poly.pdbx_strand_id
1 'polypeptide(L)'
;MGKNAAYAAQYAEEAKEQMRRYGIPASVILAQAILESSNGQSQLSRECNNHFGIKATDSWLKNGGEYGVYTDDRPNEKFCKYKSVGDSYEHHSQFLKQNKRYAQCFTLSPDDYKGWTKGIEKAGYATGGGYAASLQRIIEANGLDKYDREVMAEMRAEGRSFGVENNPRREEPAAHVPQSAGYSYPVEREEFLFITSPFGNRQDPMDATKQQMHKGIDIKTNHEAVLATENGGKVVAVNHNANTSGGKSVTVEYSREDGSKVQCSYLHLSDIAVKVGDTVNAGQKLGVSGNTGTRTIGEHLHFGVKSVSADGSKRDMDPSAYLAEIGQKGNIKLQALHNGDDLLAKYKSDVPQEQNVSPEDWMKKLLSSEDSGVGISGTNDPILDMAMTTFMSLMMLAAQIDSKDEERQKGLISAMAANQLVDLTSLVPGMRQCTIAVGENGKAVLHAESGTVKIDRELTSSEMNRLSLILGNANLSEESKRTKIAGMVTGIVATQQASQNFEQGMEAESQQQNLQRK
;
A
#
# COMPACT_ATOMS: atom_id res chain seq x y z
N MET A 1 -2.70 18.60 -17.04
CA MET A 1 -3.90 19.40 -16.71
C MET A 1 -3.48 20.72 -16.07
N GLY A 2 -4.26 21.79 -16.19
CA GLY A 2 -4.07 23.01 -15.39
C GLY A 2 -4.49 22.81 -13.92
N LYS A 3 -4.01 23.66 -13.00
CA LYS A 3 -4.30 23.54 -11.55
C LYS A 3 -5.80 23.54 -11.25
N ASN A 4 -6.56 24.43 -11.89
CA ASN A 4 -8.03 24.49 -11.81
C ASN A 4 -8.69 23.18 -12.22
N ALA A 5 -8.28 22.60 -13.36
CA ALA A 5 -8.84 21.35 -13.87
C ALA A 5 -8.49 20.14 -12.98
N ALA A 6 -7.28 20.10 -12.41
CA ALA A 6 -6.89 19.06 -11.45
C ALA A 6 -7.70 19.14 -10.15
N TYR A 7 -7.84 20.34 -9.57
CA TYR A 7 -8.70 20.58 -8.40
C TYR A 7 -10.16 20.22 -8.69
N ALA A 8 -10.69 20.65 -9.84
CA ALA A 8 -12.06 20.36 -10.25
C ALA A 8 -12.31 18.87 -10.49
N ALA A 9 -11.32 18.12 -10.98
CA ALA A 9 -11.43 16.65 -11.10
C ALA A 9 -11.43 15.98 -9.72
N GLN A 10 -10.61 16.44 -8.78
CA GLN A 10 -10.50 15.89 -7.44
C GLN A 10 -11.77 16.08 -6.59
N TYR A 11 -12.43 17.24 -6.68
CA TYR A 11 -13.59 17.59 -5.84
C TYR A 11 -14.91 17.65 -6.62
N ALA A 12 -14.97 17.03 -7.80
CA ALA A 12 -16.18 16.99 -8.64
C ALA A 12 -17.38 16.37 -7.91
N GLU A 13 -17.21 15.23 -7.25
CA GLU A 13 -18.31 14.54 -6.58
C GLU A 13 -18.81 15.30 -5.35
N GLU A 14 -17.93 15.94 -4.58
CA GLU A 14 -18.32 16.82 -3.47
C GLU A 14 -19.24 17.95 -3.96
N ALA A 15 -18.85 18.65 -5.04
CA ALA A 15 -19.68 19.69 -5.63
C ALA A 15 -21.00 19.16 -6.22
N LYS A 16 -20.98 17.98 -6.84
CA LYS A 16 -22.19 17.34 -7.40
C LYS A 16 -23.13 16.85 -6.30
N GLU A 17 -22.64 16.32 -5.19
CA GLU A 17 -23.48 16.02 -4.02
C GLU A 17 -24.14 17.30 -3.51
N GLN A 18 -23.38 18.37 -3.28
CA GLN A 18 -23.94 19.63 -2.82
C GLN A 18 -24.98 20.20 -3.80
N MET A 19 -24.79 20.00 -5.12
CA MET A 19 -25.79 20.34 -6.13
C MET A 19 -27.09 19.52 -5.97
N ARG A 20 -27.02 18.19 -5.84
CA ARG A 20 -28.20 17.33 -5.56
C ARG A 20 -28.95 17.80 -4.29
N ARG A 21 -28.18 18.12 -3.24
CA ARG A 21 -28.70 18.38 -1.88
C ARG A 21 -29.24 19.79 -1.68
N TYR A 22 -28.66 20.79 -2.33
CA TYR A 22 -29.03 22.20 -2.11
C TYR A 22 -29.58 22.90 -3.36
N GLY A 23 -29.38 22.35 -4.56
CA GLY A 23 -29.76 22.96 -5.84
C GLY A 23 -28.81 24.06 -6.31
N ILE A 24 -27.62 24.13 -5.74
CA ILE A 24 -26.56 25.09 -6.10
C ILE A 24 -25.72 24.46 -7.22
N PRO A 25 -25.45 25.13 -8.37
CA PRO A 25 -24.68 24.53 -9.45
C PRO A 25 -23.30 24.05 -8.99
N ALA A 26 -22.95 22.81 -9.31
CA ALA A 26 -21.65 22.22 -8.98
C ALA A 26 -20.49 23.05 -9.57
N SER A 27 -20.68 23.62 -10.76
CA SER A 27 -19.72 24.52 -11.40
C SER A 27 -19.45 25.79 -10.59
N VAL A 28 -20.47 26.35 -9.93
CA VAL A 28 -20.35 27.54 -9.08
C VAL A 28 -19.61 27.21 -7.80
N ILE A 29 -19.96 26.09 -7.14
CA ILE A 29 -19.26 25.64 -5.93
C ILE A 29 -17.77 25.41 -6.22
N LEU A 30 -17.45 24.67 -7.30
CA LEU A 30 -16.06 24.43 -7.71
C LEU A 30 -15.32 25.72 -8.05
N ALA A 31 -15.96 26.67 -8.74
CA ALA A 31 -15.32 27.93 -9.09
C ALA A 31 -15.03 28.81 -7.87
N GLN A 32 -15.95 28.84 -6.88
CA GLN A 32 -15.70 29.52 -5.61
C GLN A 32 -14.57 28.82 -4.85
N ALA A 33 -14.65 27.50 -4.65
CA ALA A 33 -13.62 26.73 -3.96
C ALA A 33 -12.24 26.91 -4.61
N ILE A 34 -12.15 26.91 -5.94
CA ILE A 34 -10.93 27.20 -6.70
C ILE A 34 -10.37 28.58 -6.37
N LEU A 35 -11.22 29.61 -6.35
CA LEU A 35 -10.84 31.00 -6.16
C LEU A 35 -10.39 31.25 -4.71
N GLU A 36 -11.22 30.91 -3.73
CA GLU A 36 -10.95 31.19 -2.31
C GLU A 36 -9.77 30.36 -1.77
N SER A 37 -9.61 29.10 -2.22
CA SER A 37 -8.54 28.21 -1.74
C SER A 37 -7.25 28.24 -2.55
N SER A 38 -7.15 29.08 -3.58
CA SER A 38 -6.02 29.07 -4.53
C SER A 38 -5.75 27.67 -5.10
N ASN A 39 -6.80 27.02 -5.63
CA ASN A 39 -6.79 25.61 -6.06
C ASN A 39 -6.35 24.62 -4.95
N GLY A 40 -6.81 24.84 -3.72
CA GLY A 40 -6.42 24.04 -2.55
C GLY A 40 -4.99 24.25 -2.07
N GLN A 41 -4.25 25.22 -2.61
CA GLN A 41 -2.85 25.49 -2.24
C GLN A 41 -2.72 26.52 -1.10
N SER A 42 -3.80 27.23 -0.73
CA SER A 42 -3.75 28.15 0.39
C SER A 42 -3.37 27.42 1.69
N GLN A 43 -2.78 28.14 2.64
CA GLN A 43 -2.42 27.55 3.92
C GLN A 43 -3.68 27.08 4.67
N LEU A 44 -4.72 27.93 4.70
CA LEU A 44 -6.01 27.65 5.29
C LEU A 44 -6.69 26.39 4.72
N SER A 45 -6.62 26.16 3.40
CA SER A 45 -7.19 24.93 2.83
C SER A 45 -6.37 23.69 3.13
N ARG A 46 -5.03 23.79 3.18
CA ARG A 46 -4.14 22.64 3.44
C ARG A 46 -4.10 22.21 4.91
N GLU A 47 -4.24 23.14 5.85
CA GLU A 47 -4.12 22.87 7.28
C GLU A 47 -5.47 22.73 7.98
N CYS A 48 -6.52 23.39 7.46
CA CYS A 48 -7.85 23.40 8.08
C CYS A 48 -8.97 22.82 7.20
N ASN A 49 -8.64 22.27 6.02
CA ASN A 49 -9.61 21.80 5.01
C ASN A 49 -10.65 22.87 4.61
N ASN A 50 -10.39 24.15 4.86
CA ASN A 50 -11.36 25.23 4.66
C ASN A 50 -11.18 25.87 3.29
N HIS A 51 -11.94 25.39 2.31
CA HIS A 51 -11.81 25.82 0.91
C HIS A 51 -12.60 27.08 0.53
N PHE A 52 -13.32 27.70 1.48
CA PHE A 52 -14.23 28.82 1.22
C PHE A 52 -13.99 30.05 2.11
N GLY A 53 -12.93 30.05 2.93
CA GLY A 53 -12.60 31.18 3.81
C GLY A 53 -13.59 31.40 4.95
N ILE A 54 -14.33 30.37 5.39
CA ILE A 54 -15.40 30.54 6.38
C ILE A 54 -14.80 30.85 7.75
N LYS A 55 -15.09 32.05 8.27
CA LYS A 55 -14.65 32.53 9.60
C LYS A 55 -15.41 31.81 10.72
N ALA A 56 -14.70 31.43 11.79
CA ALA A 56 -15.25 30.69 12.92
C ALA A 56 -16.09 31.63 13.81
N THR A 57 -17.42 31.46 13.75
CA THR A 57 -18.37 32.27 14.52
C THR A 57 -18.45 31.84 15.98
N ASP A 58 -18.99 32.70 16.85
CA ASP A 58 -19.27 32.35 18.25
C ASP A 58 -20.15 31.09 18.40
N SER A 59 -21.06 30.85 17.45
CA SER A 59 -21.91 29.65 17.43
C SER A 59 -21.10 28.39 17.12
N TRP A 60 -20.19 28.48 16.14
CA TRP A 60 -19.27 27.39 15.80
C TRP A 60 -18.40 27.00 17.00
N LEU A 61 -17.81 28.00 17.67
CA LEU A 61 -16.96 27.78 18.84
C LEU A 61 -17.75 27.21 20.04
N LYS A 62 -18.99 27.68 20.28
CA LYS A 62 -19.86 27.14 21.35
C LYS A 62 -20.28 25.69 21.12
N ASN A 63 -20.38 25.27 19.86
CA ASN A 63 -20.71 23.91 19.46
C ASN A 63 -19.47 22.98 19.41
N GLY A 64 -18.32 23.43 19.92
CA GLY A 64 -17.08 22.64 19.95
C GLY A 64 -16.33 22.56 18.63
N GLY A 65 -16.67 23.40 17.64
CA GLY A 65 -16.03 23.40 16.33
C GLY A 65 -14.56 23.87 16.38
N GLU A 66 -13.67 23.08 15.78
CA GLU A 66 -12.25 23.43 15.67
C GLU A 66 -12.01 24.67 14.80
N TYR A 67 -10.91 25.37 15.03
CA TYR A 67 -10.52 26.53 14.23
C TYR A 67 -9.01 26.64 14.05
N GLY A 68 -8.60 27.16 12.89
CA GLY A 68 -7.26 27.69 12.67
C GLY A 68 -7.21 29.20 12.91
N VAL A 69 -6.01 29.72 13.18
CA VAL A 69 -5.77 31.16 13.36
C VAL A 69 -4.91 31.65 12.20
N TYR A 70 -5.46 32.57 11.41
CA TYR A 70 -4.78 33.15 10.25
C TYR A 70 -4.94 34.67 10.23
N THR A 71 -3.99 35.37 9.63
CA THR A 71 -4.09 36.80 9.37
C THR A 71 -4.67 37.01 7.97
N ASP A 72 -5.78 37.71 7.89
CA ASP A 72 -6.51 38.03 6.66
C ASP A 72 -6.83 39.54 6.65
N ASP A 73 -8.10 39.96 6.81
CA ASP A 73 -8.47 41.38 7.01
C ASP A 73 -7.86 41.94 8.31
N ARG A 74 -7.70 41.08 9.33
CA ARG A 74 -7.17 41.43 10.65
C ARG A 74 -6.15 40.39 11.14
N PRO A 75 -5.23 40.78 12.04
CA PRO A 75 -4.35 39.82 12.70
C PRO A 75 -5.13 38.79 13.53
N ASN A 76 -4.73 37.52 13.43
CA ASN A 76 -5.24 36.42 14.26
C ASN A 76 -6.76 36.17 14.17
N GLU A 77 -7.34 36.28 12.97
CA GLU A 77 -8.73 35.86 12.75
C GLU A 77 -8.88 34.34 12.84
N LYS A 78 -10.01 33.90 13.37
CA LYS A 78 -10.34 32.48 13.51
C LYS A 78 -11.13 32.01 12.30
N PHE A 79 -10.68 30.93 11.68
CA PHE A 79 -11.36 30.28 10.56
C PHE A 79 -11.76 28.86 10.94
N CYS A 80 -12.93 28.40 10.49
CA CYS A 80 -13.39 27.03 10.76
C CYS A 80 -12.35 26.01 10.28
N LYS A 81 -12.09 24.98 11.08
CA LYS A 81 -11.31 23.81 10.70
C LYS A 81 -12.24 22.60 10.57
N TYR A 82 -12.07 21.84 9.49
CA TYR A 82 -12.95 20.75 9.10
C TYR A 82 -12.19 19.41 9.06
N LYS A 83 -12.90 18.31 9.33
CA LYS A 83 -12.34 16.95 9.25
C LYS A 83 -11.99 16.56 7.81
N SER A 84 -12.86 16.90 6.87
CA SER A 84 -12.68 16.65 5.43
C SER A 84 -12.91 17.91 4.60
N VAL A 85 -12.50 17.87 3.33
CA VAL A 85 -12.86 18.90 2.36
C VAL A 85 -14.38 18.96 2.14
N GLY A 86 -15.05 17.80 2.07
CA GLY A 86 -16.51 17.69 1.97
C GLY A 86 -17.28 18.38 3.09
N ASP A 87 -16.77 18.39 4.32
CA ASP A 87 -17.37 19.15 5.42
C ASP A 87 -17.31 20.67 5.20
N SER A 88 -16.29 21.18 4.51
CA SER A 88 -16.24 22.60 4.13
C SER A 88 -17.21 22.92 2.99
N TYR A 89 -17.40 22.00 2.05
CA TYR A 89 -18.40 22.09 0.96
C TYR A 89 -19.84 22.04 1.52
N GLU A 90 -20.07 21.20 2.53
CA GLU A 90 -21.31 21.13 3.29
C GLU A 90 -21.59 22.44 4.03
N HIS A 91 -20.65 22.93 4.84
CA HIS A 91 -20.85 24.16 5.61
C HIS A 91 -21.02 25.38 4.69
N HIS A 92 -20.31 25.44 3.55
CA HIS A 92 -20.53 26.47 2.53
C HIS A 92 -21.97 26.43 1.96
N SER A 93 -22.44 25.25 1.58
CA SER A 93 -23.77 25.09 0.97
C SER A 93 -24.90 25.35 1.99
N GLN A 94 -24.71 24.93 3.24
CA GLN A 94 -25.58 25.30 4.36
C GLN A 94 -25.58 26.82 4.60
N PHE A 95 -24.42 27.49 4.60
CA PHE A 95 -24.31 28.93 4.76
C PHE A 95 -25.06 29.69 3.65
N LEU A 96 -24.93 29.28 2.39
CA LEU A 96 -25.70 29.83 1.29
C LEU A 96 -27.21 29.59 1.48
N LYS A 97 -27.61 28.36 1.85
CA LYS A 97 -29.04 27.98 1.98
C LYS A 97 -29.75 28.67 3.15
N GLN A 98 -29.10 28.78 4.29
CA GLN A 98 -29.68 29.31 5.53
C GLN A 98 -29.72 30.85 5.55
N ASN A 99 -28.78 31.51 4.86
CA ASN A 99 -28.70 32.97 4.86
C ASN A 99 -29.64 33.59 3.82
N LYS A 100 -30.71 34.22 4.30
CA LYS A 100 -31.79 34.81 3.47
C LYS A 100 -31.32 35.75 2.36
N ARG A 101 -30.12 36.35 2.46
CA ARG A 101 -29.56 37.22 1.40
C ARG A 101 -29.35 36.49 0.07
N TYR A 102 -29.14 35.17 0.09
CA TYR A 102 -28.96 34.34 -1.10
C TYR A 102 -30.26 33.68 -1.59
N ALA A 103 -31.41 33.92 -0.95
CA ALA A 103 -32.67 33.23 -1.27
C ALA A 103 -33.09 33.39 -2.74
N GLN A 104 -32.77 34.52 -3.37
CA GLN A 104 -33.01 34.77 -4.80
C GLN A 104 -32.24 33.79 -5.71
N CYS A 105 -31.06 33.31 -5.31
CA CYS A 105 -30.29 32.35 -6.10
C CYS A 105 -31.04 31.01 -6.19
N PHE A 106 -31.67 30.58 -5.10
CA PHE A 106 -32.46 29.35 -5.04
C PHE A 106 -33.81 29.42 -5.78
N THR A 107 -34.14 30.54 -6.45
CA THR A 107 -35.25 30.62 -7.41
C THR A 107 -34.82 30.40 -8.86
N LEU A 108 -33.51 30.28 -9.11
CA LEU A 108 -32.93 30.03 -10.43
C LEU A 108 -32.87 28.53 -10.72
N SER A 109 -32.65 28.17 -11.98
CA SER A 109 -32.36 26.78 -12.35
C SER A 109 -31.04 26.32 -11.71
N PRO A 110 -30.93 25.07 -11.23
CA PRO A 110 -29.68 24.52 -10.68
C PRO A 110 -28.50 24.45 -11.67
N ASP A 111 -28.72 24.70 -12.97
CA ASP A 111 -27.69 24.81 -14.02
C ASP A 111 -27.46 26.24 -14.54
N ASP A 112 -28.16 27.26 -14.00
CA ASP A 112 -27.94 28.68 -14.37
C ASP A 112 -26.75 29.29 -13.61
N TYR A 113 -25.54 28.80 -13.87
CA TYR A 113 -24.33 29.32 -13.22
C TYR A 113 -24.12 30.83 -13.42
N LYS A 114 -24.65 31.42 -14.52
CA LYS A 114 -24.53 32.86 -14.80
C LYS A 114 -25.47 33.70 -13.95
N GLY A 115 -26.70 33.24 -13.71
CA GLY A 115 -27.60 33.85 -12.74
C GLY A 115 -27.10 33.68 -11.30
N TRP A 116 -26.66 32.46 -10.94
CA TRP A 116 -26.14 32.16 -9.61
C TRP A 116 -24.93 33.01 -9.21
N THR A 117 -23.91 33.09 -10.07
CA THR A 117 -22.71 33.90 -9.81
C THR A 117 -23.02 35.39 -9.63
N LYS A 118 -23.92 35.95 -10.45
CA LYS A 118 -24.42 37.33 -10.31
C LYS A 118 -25.24 37.53 -9.04
N GLY A 119 -26.06 36.54 -8.65
CA GLY A 119 -26.85 36.58 -7.42
C GLY A 119 -25.99 36.56 -6.17
N ILE A 120 -24.95 35.72 -6.14
CA ILE A 120 -23.98 35.61 -5.04
C ILE A 120 -23.17 36.91 -4.90
N GLU A 121 -22.70 37.50 -6.00
CA GLU A 121 -22.03 38.81 -5.99
C GLU A 121 -22.96 39.91 -5.49
N LYS A 122 -24.19 40.01 -6.02
CA LYS A 122 -25.19 41.00 -5.60
C LYS A 122 -25.59 40.88 -4.13
N ALA A 123 -25.56 39.67 -3.58
CA ALA A 123 -25.82 39.39 -2.16
C ALA A 123 -24.63 39.71 -1.23
N GLY A 124 -23.50 40.17 -1.79
CA GLY A 124 -22.31 40.59 -1.03
C GLY A 124 -21.50 39.43 -0.47
N TYR A 125 -21.30 38.36 -1.23
CA TYR A 125 -20.36 37.29 -0.84
C TYR A 125 -18.92 37.84 -0.75
N ALA A 126 -18.50 38.60 -1.77
CA ALA A 126 -17.22 39.30 -1.83
C ALA A 126 -17.42 40.83 -1.80
N THR A 127 -16.41 41.56 -1.32
CA THR A 127 -16.43 43.03 -1.16
C THR A 127 -16.00 43.79 -2.41
N GLY A 128 -15.28 43.13 -3.34
CA GLY A 128 -14.84 43.71 -4.61
C GLY A 128 -15.77 43.37 -5.78
N GLY A 129 -15.94 44.32 -6.72
CA GLY A 129 -16.71 44.09 -7.94
C GLY A 129 -15.96 43.22 -8.97
N GLY A 130 -16.69 42.41 -9.73
CA GLY A 130 -16.13 41.51 -10.74
C GLY A 130 -15.94 40.06 -10.26
N TYR A 131 -16.41 39.73 -9.05
CA TYR A 131 -16.46 38.38 -8.51
C TYR A 131 -17.24 37.44 -9.43
N ALA A 132 -18.43 37.84 -9.89
CA ALA A 132 -19.24 37.02 -10.79
C ALA A 132 -18.52 36.73 -12.13
N ALA A 133 -17.82 37.72 -12.68
CA ALA A 133 -17.04 37.58 -13.91
C ALA A 133 -15.81 36.66 -13.72
N SER A 134 -15.17 36.69 -12.55
CA SER A 134 -14.07 35.79 -12.22
C SER A 134 -14.54 34.34 -12.07
N LEU A 135 -15.66 34.09 -11.39
CA LEU A 135 -16.26 32.77 -11.30
C LEU A 135 -16.68 32.24 -12.68
N GLN A 136 -17.39 33.04 -13.49
CA GLN A 136 -17.78 32.64 -14.85
C GLN A 136 -16.56 32.29 -15.72
N ARG A 137 -15.47 33.07 -15.65
CA ARG A 137 -14.23 32.76 -16.34
C ARG A 137 -13.60 31.44 -15.89
N ILE A 138 -13.63 31.13 -14.59
CA ILE A 138 -13.13 29.86 -14.06
C ILE A 138 -13.97 28.68 -14.58
N ILE A 139 -15.31 28.83 -14.58
CA ILE A 139 -16.26 27.83 -15.09
C ILE A 139 -16.01 27.56 -16.58
N GLU A 140 -16.02 28.61 -17.40
CA GLU A 140 -15.93 28.51 -18.86
C GLU A 140 -14.54 28.01 -19.31
N ALA A 141 -13.45 28.49 -18.69
CA ALA A 141 -12.09 28.07 -19.05
C ALA A 141 -11.74 26.63 -18.64
N ASN A 142 -12.53 26.00 -17.77
CA ASN A 142 -12.30 24.62 -17.29
C ASN A 142 -13.45 23.66 -17.62
N GLY A 143 -14.50 24.13 -18.31
CA GLY A 143 -15.69 23.35 -18.66
C GLY A 143 -16.41 22.77 -17.44
N LEU A 144 -16.51 23.53 -16.34
CA LEU A 144 -17.09 23.04 -15.07
C LEU A 144 -18.61 22.82 -15.15
N ASP A 145 -19.28 23.50 -16.08
CA ASP A 145 -20.70 23.37 -16.44
C ASP A 145 -21.08 21.95 -16.92
N LYS A 146 -20.10 21.11 -17.27
CA LYS A 146 -20.33 19.68 -17.53
C LYS A 146 -20.88 18.95 -16.28
N TYR A 147 -20.43 19.31 -15.09
CA TYR A 147 -20.86 18.68 -13.84
C TYR A 147 -22.32 19.05 -13.51
N ASP A 148 -22.74 20.27 -13.86
CA ASP A 148 -24.15 20.69 -13.75
C ASP A 148 -25.03 19.84 -14.67
N ARG A 149 -24.61 19.63 -15.92
CA ARG A 149 -25.29 18.77 -16.89
C ARG A 149 -25.37 17.31 -16.44
N GLU A 150 -24.29 16.76 -15.86
CA GLU A 150 -24.26 15.41 -15.31
C GLU A 150 -25.34 15.24 -14.23
N VAL A 151 -25.39 16.14 -13.23
CA VAL A 151 -26.39 16.08 -12.16
C VAL A 151 -27.80 16.30 -12.69
N MET A 152 -28.02 17.27 -13.59
CA MET A 152 -29.35 17.51 -14.19
C MET A 152 -29.84 16.31 -15.01
N ALA A 153 -28.94 15.56 -15.65
CA ALA A 153 -29.27 14.33 -16.37
C ALA A 153 -29.60 13.18 -15.41
N GLU A 154 -28.79 12.97 -14.36
CA GLU A 154 -29.01 11.95 -13.33
C GLU A 154 -30.34 12.15 -12.61
N MET A 155 -30.58 13.35 -12.06
CA MET A 155 -31.81 13.68 -11.33
C MET A 155 -33.07 13.50 -12.20
N ARG A 156 -32.96 13.80 -13.51
CA ARG A 156 -34.04 13.54 -14.48
C ARG A 156 -34.24 12.05 -14.77
N ALA A 157 -33.16 11.29 -14.94
CA ALA A 157 -33.22 9.86 -15.23
C ALA A 157 -33.78 9.05 -14.04
N GLU A 158 -33.44 9.45 -12.82
CA GLU A 158 -33.89 8.83 -11.58
C GLU A 158 -35.23 9.38 -11.06
N GLY A 159 -35.78 10.43 -11.69
CA GLY A 159 -37.02 11.08 -11.25
C GLY A 159 -36.91 11.79 -9.88
N ARG A 160 -35.70 12.13 -9.45
CA ARG A 160 -35.40 12.74 -8.14
C ARG A 160 -35.53 14.25 -8.20
N SER A 161 -36.04 14.83 -7.12
CA SER A 161 -36.04 16.27 -6.87
C SER A 161 -34.82 16.70 -6.06
N PHE A 162 -34.33 17.90 -6.33
CA PHE A 162 -33.29 18.54 -5.52
C PHE A 162 -33.76 18.80 -4.09
N GLY A 163 -32.85 18.79 -3.13
CA GLY A 163 -33.13 19.12 -1.73
C GLY A 163 -32.68 18.04 -0.74
N VAL A 164 -32.29 18.47 0.47
CA VAL A 164 -31.72 17.62 1.53
C VAL A 164 -32.62 16.46 1.99
N GLU A 165 -33.94 16.58 1.83
CA GLU A 165 -34.90 15.54 2.21
C GLU A 165 -34.87 14.34 1.24
N ASN A 166 -34.72 14.61 -0.06
CA ASN A 166 -34.67 13.60 -1.12
C ASN A 166 -33.24 13.13 -1.41
N ASN A 167 -32.26 13.80 -0.80
CA ASN A 167 -30.84 13.63 -1.00
C ASN A 167 -30.17 13.81 0.37
N PRO A 168 -30.21 12.78 1.26
CA PRO A 168 -29.47 12.84 2.51
C PRO A 168 -27.98 13.03 2.22
N ARG A 169 -27.24 13.62 3.17
CA ARG A 169 -25.77 13.62 3.09
C ARG A 169 -25.33 12.17 2.99
N ARG A 170 -24.36 11.88 2.13
CA ARG A 170 -23.71 10.58 2.21
C ARG A 170 -22.97 10.55 3.55
N GLU A 171 -23.39 9.69 4.46
CA GLU A 171 -22.62 9.38 5.67
C GLU A 171 -21.36 8.62 5.24
N GLU A 172 -20.41 9.38 4.70
CA GLU A 172 -19.02 8.99 4.66
C GLU A 172 -18.58 8.76 6.11
N PRO A 173 -17.94 7.63 6.42
CA PRO A 173 -17.28 7.45 7.70
C PRO A 173 -16.12 8.49 7.81
N ALA A 174 -15.53 8.60 9.00
CA ALA A 174 -14.84 9.83 9.39
C ALA A 174 -13.58 10.12 8.57
N ALA A 175 -13.73 11.07 7.64
CA ALA A 175 -12.75 11.64 6.73
C ALA A 175 -12.52 10.87 5.42
N HIS A 176 -13.10 11.43 4.35
CA HIS A 176 -12.53 11.40 3.01
C HIS A 176 -11.09 11.98 3.04
N VAL A 177 -10.13 11.13 3.40
CA VAL A 177 -8.75 11.22 2.90
C VAL A 177 -8.86 11.37 1.37
N PRO A 178 -8.14 12.30 0.73
CA PRO A 178 -8.24 12.48 -0.73
C PRO A 178 -8.02 11.13 -1.41
N GLN A 179 -9.02 10.69 -2.19
CA GLN A 179 -9.11 9.37 -2.82
C GLN A 179 -7.73 8.80 -3.15
N SER A 180 -7.25 7.90 -2.29
CA SER A 180 -5.83 7.57 -2.11
C SER A 180 -5.32 6.64 -3.20
N ALA A 181 -5.33 7.14 -4.44
CA ALA A 181 -4.85 6.48 -5.67
C ALA A 181 -5.29 5.01 -5.84
N GLY A 182 -6.48 4.65 -5.33
CA GLY A 182 -7.01 3.29 -5.38
C GLY A 182 -6.49 2.34 -4.29
N TYR A 183 -6.05 2.87 -3.15
CA TYR A 183 -5.60 2.12 -1.97
C TYR A 183 -6.30 2.61 -0.69
N SER A 184 -6.47 1.74 0.31
CA SER A 184 -7.01 2.06 1.64
C SER A 184 -6.50 1.09 2.69
N TYR A 185 -6.58 1.43 3.98
CA TYR A 185 -6.28 0.53 5.09
C TYR A 185 -7.52 -0.30 5.47
N PRO A 186 -7.35 -1.49 6.09
CA PRO A 186 -8.45 -2.43 6.33
C PRO A 186 -9.50 -1.94 7.35
N VAL A 187 -9.19 -0.89 8.11
CA VAL A 187 -10.12 -0.09 8.92
C VAL A 187 -9.71 1.38 8.84
N GLU A 188 -10.68 2.29 8.99
CA GLU A 188 -10.46 3.73 8.99
C GLU A 188 -9.93 4.23 10.34
N ARG A 189 -9.00 5.18 10.35
CA ARG A 189 -8.41 5.79 11.54
C ARG A 189 -8.06 7.25 11.26
N GLU A 190 -8.15 8.10 12.27
CA GLU A 190 -7.67 9.50 12.18
C GLU A 190 -6.15 9.63 12.42
N GLU A 191 -5.56 8.79 13.29
CA GLU A 191 -4.14 8.90 13.69
C GLU A 191 -3.31 7.62 13.44
N PHE A 192 -3.73 6.47 13.98
CA PHE A 192 -2.99 5.21 13.88
C PHE A 192 -3.87 3.96 13.95
N LEU A 193 -3.42 2.87 13.32
CA LEU A 193 -3.89 1.51 13.59
C LEU A 193 -3.27 1.03 14.91
N PHE A 194 -4.10 0.72 15.91
CA PHE A 194 -3.61 0.13 17.16
C PHE A 194 -3.52 -1.39 17.03
N ILE A 195 -2.30 -1.92 16.99
CA ILE A 195 -2.03 -3.35 16.78
C ILE A 195 -1.89 -4.02 18.13
N THR A 196 -2.80 -4.93 18.45
CA THR A 196 -2.78 -5.72 19.71
C THR A 196 -1.85 -6.93 19.60
N SER A 197 -1.65 -7.46 18.39
CA SER A 197 -0.67 -8.51 18.16
C SER A 197 -0.08 -8.47 16.74
N PRO A 198 1.26 -8.41 16.58
CA PRO A 198 1.91 -8.38 15.27
C PRO A 198 2.00 -9.77 14.63
N PHE A 199 2.39 -9.81 13.36
CA PHE A 199 2.73 -11.03 12.63
C PHE A 199 4.00 -11.69 13.19
N GLY A 200 4.08 -13.02 13.16
CA GLY A 200 5.24 -13.78 13.62
C GLY A 200 4.95 -14.76 14.76
N ASN A 201 5.99 -15.36 15.33
CA ASN A 201 5.83 -16.32 16.44
C ASN A 201 5.38 -15.59 17.72
N ARG A 202 4.29 -16.06 18.32
CA ARG A 202 3.77 -15.58 19.60
C ARG A 202 3.40 -16.74 20.53
N GLN A 203 3.36 -16.47 21.83
CA GLN A 203 2.75 -17.37 22.81
C GLN A 203 1.26 -17.59 22.46
N ASP A 204 0.74 -18.81 22.64
CA ASP A 204 -0.66 -19.12 22.31
C ASP A 204 -1.61 -18.39 23.29
N PRO A 205 -2.53 -17.52 22.81
CA PRO A 205 -3.46 -16.77 23.66
C PRO A 205 -4.39 -17.63 24.52
N MET A 206 -4.58 -18.89 24.16
CA MET A 206 -5.42 -19.85 24.89
C MET A 206 -4.59 -20.85 25.71
N ASP A 207 -3.26 -20.90 25.53
CA ASP A 207 -2.35 -21.81 26.22
C ASP A 207 -0.95 -21.22 26.37
N ALA A 208 -0.69 -20.60 27.52
CA ALA A 208 0.59 -19.98 27.83
C ALA A 208 1.80 -20.93 27.77
N THR A 209 1.62 -22.26 27.67
CA THR A 209 2.73 -23.21 27.52
C THR A 209 3.20 -23.41 26.07
N LYS A 210 2.47 -22.88 25.08
CA LYS A 210 2.72 -23.11 23.65
C LYS A 210 3.13 -21.86 22.89
N GLN A 211 3.84 -22.07 21.78
CA GLN A 211 4.14 -21.07 20.76
C GLN A 211 3.32 -21.38 19.50
N GLN A 212 2.81 -20.35 18.84
CA GLN A 212 2.12 -20.44 17.55
C GLN A 212 2.62 -19.37 16.59
N MET A 213 2.66 -19.69 15.29
CA MET A 213 2.92 -18.70 14.24
C MET A 213 1.65 -17.89 13.97
N HIS A 214 1.70 -16.58 14.21
CA HIS A 214 0.63 -15.65 13.89
C HIS A 214 0.72 -15.22 12.42
N LYS A 215 -0.29 -15.60 11.63
CA LYS A 215 -0.35 -15.41 10.16
C LYS A 215 -1.04 -14.12 9.72
N GLY A 216 -1.11 -13.13 10.61
CA GLY A 216 -1.72 -11.84 10.36
C GLY A 216 -1.35 -10.81 11.44
N ILE A 217 -2.03 -9.68 11.44
CA ILE A 217 -2.01 -8.69 12.53
C ILE A 217 -3.39 -8.61 13.16
N ASP A 218 -3.44 -8.49 14.49
CA ASP A 218 -4.67 -8.25 15.23
C ASP A 218 -4.80 -6.75 15.47
N ILE A 219 -5.73 -6.10 14.78
CA ILE A 219 -6.01 -4.66 14.86
C ILE A 219 -7.14 -4.47 15.87
N LYS A 220 -6.95 -3.63 16.90
CA LYS A 220 -8.03 -3.29 17.82
C LYS A 220 -9.15 -2.57 17.07
N THR A 221 -10.38 -3.05 17.26
CA THR A 221 -11.59 -2.47 16.68
C THR A 221 -12.69 -2.30 17.73
N ASN A 222 -13.74 -1.56 17.39
CA ASN A 222 -14.95 -1.42 18.21
C ASN A 222 -16.21 -1.29 17.33
N HIS A 223 -16.61 -2.41 16.72
CA HIS A 223 -17.77 -2.56 15.84
C HIS A 223 -17.73 -1.70 14.58
N GLU A 224 -16.57 -1.65 13.93
CA GLU A 224 -16.23 -0.70 12.87
C GLU A 224 -16.35 -1.32 11.47
N ALA A 225 -16.46 -0.46 10.46
CA ALA A 225 -16.45 -0.88 9.07
C ALA A 225 -15.09 -1.48 8.68
N VAL A 226 -15.11 -2.68 8.12
CA VAL A 226 -13.93 -3.35 7.57
C VAL A 226 -13.90 -3.12 6.07
N LEU A 227 -12.76 -2.65 5.54
CA LEU A 227 -12.66 -2.04 4.21
C LEU A 227 -11.76 -2.85 3.27
N ALA A 228 -12.11 -2.84 1.98
CA ALA A 228 -11.23 -3.31 0.91
C ALA A 228 -10.02 -2.38 0.77
N THR A 229 -8.85 -2.97 0.58
CA THR A 229 -7.55 -2.29 0.61
C THR A 229 -7.08 -1.77 -0.73
N GLU A 230 -7.62 -2.26 -1.86
CA GLU A 230 -7.24 -1.81 -3.21
C GLU A 230 -8.45 -1.78 -4.17
N ASN A 231 -8.29 -1.08 -5.30
CA ASN A 231 -9.26 -1.08 -6.39
C ASN A 231 -9.29 -2.40 -7.17
N GLY A 232 -10.46 -2.77 -7.69
CA GLY A 232 -10.63 -3.94 -8.57
C GLY A 232 -10.42 -5.30 -7.90
N GLY A 233 -10.46 -5.37 -6.56
CA GLY A 233 -10.34 -6.63 -5.82
C GLY A 233 -11.53 -7.56 -6.07
N LYS A 234 -11.28 -8.87 -6.13
CA LYS A 234 -12.32 -9.88 -6.31
C LYS A 234 -12.54 -10.67 -5.03
N VAL A 235 -13.77 -10.76 -4.54
CA VAL A 235 -14.11 -11.59 -3.37
C VAL A 235 -14.02 -13.07 -3.76
N VAL A 236 -13.04 -13.79 -3.22
CA VAL A 236 -12.75 -15.19 -3.57
C VAL A 236 -13.21 -16.20 -2.52
N ALA A 237 -13.42 -15.77 -1.26
CA ALA A 237 -14.01 -16.60 -0.22
C ALA A 237 -14.83 -15.77 0.76
N VAL A 238 -15.91 -16.36 1.27
CA VAL A 238 -16.73 -15.82 2.37
C VAL A 238 -17.14 -16.98 3.27
N ASN A 239 -16.96 -16.81 4.58
CA ASN A 239 -17.45 -17.74 5.59
C ASN A 239 -18.46 -17.04 6.52
N HIS A 240 -19.70 -17.53 6.57
CA HIS A 240 -20.71 -17.05 7.51
C HIS A 240 -20.75 -17.84 8.83
N ASN A 241 -20.00 -18.94 8.96
CA ASN A 241 -19.96 -19.73 10.20
C ASN A 241 -19.09 -19.05 11.26
N ALA A 242 -19.74 -18.47 12.27
CA ALA A 242 -19.11 -17.84 13.43
C ALA A 242 -18.33 -18.81 14.34
N ASN A 243 -18.50 -20.13 14.20
CA ASN A 243 -17.93 -21.16 15.08
C ASN A 243 -16.68 -21.84 14.49
N THR A 244 -15.95 -21.18 13.58
CA THR A 244 -14.63 -21.64 13.11
C THR A 244 -13.52 -20.97 13.93
N SER A 245 -12.25 -21.39 13.77
CA SER A 245 -11.12 -20.71 14.41
C SER A 245 -11.02 -19.23 14.02
N GLY A 246 -11.41 -18.88 12.79
CA GLY A 246 -11.39 -17.52 12.24
C GLY A 246 -12.72 -16.75 12.32
N GLY A 247 -13.78 -17.34 12.89
CA GLY A 247 -15.11 -16.74 12.90
C GLY A 247 -15.70 -16.51 11.51
N LYS A 248 -16.61 -15.53 11.38
CA LYS A 248 -17.08 -15.03 10.09
C LYS A 248 -15.91 -14.32 9.38
N SER A 249 -15.75 -14.54 8.08
CA SER A 249 -14.61 -14.00 7.34
C SER A 249 -14.87 -13.74 5.86
N VAL A 250 -14.04 -12.87 5.27
CA VAL A 250 -14.00 -12.54 3.84
C VAL A 250 -12.55 -12.63 3.36
N THR A 251 -12.32 -13.12 2.15
CA THR A 251 -11.01 -13.03 1.46
C THR A 251 -11.19 -12.34 0.12
N VAL A 252 -10.41 -11.30 -0.12
CA VAL A 252 -10.34 -10.52 -1.37
C VAL A 252 -9.00 -10.80 -2.06
N GLU A 253 -9.04 -11.01 -3.37
CA GLU A 253 -7.89 -11.25 -4.23
C GLU A 253 -7.66 -10.05 -5.17
N TYR A 254 -6.46 -9.50 -5.15
CA TYR A 254 -5.98 -8.45 -6.06
C TYR A 254 -4.94 -9.06 -7.01
N SER A 255 -5.09 -8.82 -8.31
CA SER A 255 -4.12 -9.30 -9.31
C SER A 255 -2.99 -8.30 -9.50
N ARG A 256 -1.82 -8.78 -9.90
CA ARG A 256 -0.63 -7.98 -10.23
C ARG A 256 -0.26 -8.16 -11.70
N GLU A 257 0.49 -7.21 -12.26
CA GLU A 257 0.87 -7.18 -13.68
C GLU A 257 1.82 -8.34 -14.07
N ASP A 258 2.61 -8.82 -13.12
CA ASP A 258 3.49 -10.00 -13.25
C ASP A 258 2.74 -11.35 -13.22
N GLY A 259 1.40 -11.32 -13.13
CA GLY A 259 0.55 -12.51 -13.01
C GLY A 259 0.49 -13.09 -11.59
N SER A 260 1.22 -12.52 -10.62
CA SER A 260 1.05 -12.85 -9.20
C SER A 260 -0.23 -12.22 -8.64
N LYS A 261 -0.57 -12.58 -7.40
CA LYS A 261 -1.76 -12.08 -6.71
C LYS A 261 -1.52 -11.88 -5.22
N VAL A 262 -2.27 -10.94 -4.67
CA VAL A 262 -2.35 -10.68 -3.22
C VAL A 262 -3.74 -11.11 -2.72
N GLN A 263 -3.79 -11.99 -1.72
CA GLN A 263 -5.03 -12.39 -1.04
C GLN A 263 -5.06 -11.81 0.37
N CYS A 264 -5.93 -10.82 0.60
CA CYS A 264 -6.18 -10.22 1.91
C CYS A 264 -7.37 -10.92 2.58
N SER A 265 -7.18 -11.39 3.81
CA SER A 265 -8.21 -12.10 4.59
C SER A 265 -8.58 -11.30 5.84
N TYR A 266 -9.88 -11.16 6.06
CA TYR A 266 -10.52 -10.37 7.11
C TYR A 266 -11.34 -11.33 7.97
N LEU A 267 -10.97 -11.52 9.23
CA LEU A 267 -11.50 -12.55 10.12
C LEU A 267 -12.13 -11.95 11.40
N HIS A 268 -12.84 -12.77 12.16
CA HIS A 268 -13.59 -12.42 13.38
C HIS A 268 -14.76 -11.43 13.21
N LEU A 269 -15.23 -11.24 11.97
CA LEU A 269 -16.27 -10.27 11.62
C LEU A 269 -17.58 -10.50 12.39
N SER A 270 -18.30 -9.43 12.72
CA SER A 270 -19.67 -9.52 13.24
C SER A 270 -20.66 -9.73 12.09
N ASP A 271 -20.50 -9.01 10.99
CA ASP A 271 -21.32 -9.11 9.78
C ASP A 271 -20.52 -8.90 8.49
N ILE A 272 -21.11 -9.34 7.37
CA ILE A 272 -20.50 -9.40 6.05
C ILE A 272 -21.42 -8.69 5.06
N ALA A 273 -20.88 -7.75 4.27
CA ALA A 273 -21.60 -6.92 3.32
C ALA A 273 -21.41 -7.35 1.84
N VAL A 274 -20.57 -8.35 1.58
CA VAL A 274 -20.20 -8.82 0.23
C VAL A 274 -20.35 -10.34 0.08
N LYS A 275 -20.43 -10.83 -1.15
CA LYS A 275 -20.51 -12.27 -1.49
C LYS A 275 -19.39 -12.66 -2.45
N VAL A 276 -19.10 -13.97 -2.51
CA VAL A 276 -18.10 -14.53 -3.44
C VAL A 276 -18.46 -14.14 -4.88
N GLY A 277 -17.47 -13.65 -5.63
CA GLY A 277 -17.61 -13.16 -7.00
C GLY A 277 -17.79 -11.65 -7.14
N ASP A 278 -18.10 -10.93 -6.05
CA ASP A 278 -18.19 -9.46 -6.10
C ASP A 278 -16.83 -8.82 -6.41
N THR A 279 -16.87 -7.72 -7.17
CA THR A 279 -15.73 -6.81 -7.33
C THR A 279 -15.86 -5.65 -6.35
N VAL A 280 -14.77 -5.33 -5.65
CA VAL A 280 -14.70 -4.31 -4.60
C VAL A 280 -13.61 -3.29 -4.91
N ASN A 281 -13.80 -2.05 -4.45
CA ASN A 281 -12.81 -0.98 -4.60
C ASN A 281 -12.25 -0.51 -3.25
N ALA A 282 -11.11 0.19 -3.27
CA ALA A 282 -10.48 0.67 -2.05
C ALA A 282 -11.44 1.53 -1.20
N GLY A 283 -11.47 1.29 0.11
CA GLY A 283 -12.40 1.93 1.03
C GLY A 283 -13.83 1.36 1.00
N GLN A 284 -14.17 0.43 0.09
CA GLN A 284 -15.49 -0.20 0.09
C GLN A 284 -15.67 -1.13 1.30
N LYS A 285 -16.79 -0.97 2.01
CA LYS A 285 -17.15 -1.81 3.16
C LYS A 285 -17.35 -3.28 2.74
N LEU A 286 -16.53 -4.17 3.30
CA LEU A 286 -16.62 -5.62 3.19
C LEU A 286 -17.49 -6.25 4.29
N GLY A 287 -17.57 -5.60 5.45
CA GLY A 287 -18.26 -6.12 6.62
C GLY A 287 -18.12 -5.19 7.82
N VAL A 288 -18.34 -5.73 9.02
CA VAL A 288 -18.17 -5.06 10.31
C VAL A 288 -17.28 -5.95 11.19
N SER A 289 -16.36 -5.34 11.95
CA SER A 289 -15.51 -6.05 12.91
C SER A 289 -16.34 -6.72 14.01
N GLY A 290 -15.76 -7.67 14.74
CA GLY A 290 -16.50 -8.34 15.80
C GLY A 290 -15.63 -9.22 16.67
N ASN A 291 -16.31 -10.16 17.33
CA ASN A 291 -15.70 -11.13 18.23
C ASN A 291 -16.19 -12.55 17.89
N THR A 292 -16.33 -12.88 16.61
CA THR A 292 -16.74 -14.24 16.19
C THR A 292 -15.53 -15.16 16.09
N GLY A 293 -15.72 -16.47 16.31
CA GLY A 293 -14.69 -17.49 16.22
C GLY A 293 -14.35 -18.14 17.56
N THR A 294 -13.70 -19.30 17.51
CA THR A 294 -13.39 -20.11 18.71
C THR A 294 -12.05 -19.77 19.38
N ARG A 295 -11.27 -18.85 18.80
CA ARG A 295 -9.92 -18.48 19.26
C ARG A 295 -9.73 -16.98 19.45
N THR A 296 -10.77 -16.30 19.93
CA THR A 296 -10.75 -14.86 20.25
C THR A 296 -11.08 -14.62 21.72
N ILE A 297 -10.49 -13.57 22.30
CA ILE A 297 -10.64 -13.14 23.70
C ILE A 297 -11.31 -11.76 23.84
N GLY A 298 -11.62 -11.10 22.71
CA GLY A 298 -12.18 -9.75 22.66
C GLY A 298 -12.26 -9.24 21.22
N GLU A 299 -13.04 -8.19 20.99
CA GLU A 299 -13.23 -7.66 19.63
C GLU A 299 -11.94 -7.10 19.01
N HIS A 300 -11.64 -7.59 17.81
CA HIS A 300 -10.53 -7.15 16.96
C HIS A 300 -10.80 -7.57 15.50
N LEU A 301 -10.11 -6.93 14.55
CA LEU A 301 -9.96 -7.46 13.19
C LEU A 301 -8.64 -8.21 13.11
N HIS A 302 -8.69 -9.52 12.84
CA HIS A 302 -7.51 -10.24 12.37
C HIS A 302 -7.39 -10.06 10.85
N PHE A 303 -6.31 -9.42 10.43
CA PHE A 303 -6.00 -9.11 9.03
C PHE A 303 -4.77 -9.89 8.57
N GLY A 304 -4.94 -10.82 7.62
CA GLY A 304 -3.88 -11.66 7.08
C GLY A 304 -3.63 -11.44 5.59
N VAL A 305 -2.37 -11.54 5.14
CA VAL A 305 -1.96 -11.25 3.76
C VAL A 305 -1.12 -12.39 3.17
N LYS A 306 -1.29 -12.58 1.86
CA LYS A 306 -0.58 -13.49 0.94
C LYS A 306 -0.45 -12.75 -0.40
N SER A 307 0.40 -13.08 -1.37
CA SER A 307 1.30 -14.23 -1.44
C SER A 307 0.69 -15.36 -2.26
N VAL A 308 0.38 -15.11 -3.55
CA VAL A 308 0.16 -16.16 -4.57
C VAL A 308 1.02 -15.84 -5.80
N SER A 309 2.03 -16.65 -6.06
CA SER A 309 2.88 -16.50 -7.25
C SER A 309 2.17 -17.01 -8.52
N ALA A 310 2.69 -16.66 -9.71
CA ALA A 310 2.12 -17.07 -11.00
C ALA A 310 2.09 -18.61 -11.21
N ASP A 311 2.95 -19.36 -10.51
CA ASP A 311 2.95 -20.83 -10.44
C ASP A 311 1.87 -21.41 -9.50
N GLY A 312 1.09 -20.54 -8.85
CA GLY A 312 0.06 -20.91 -7.87
C GLY A 312 0.56 -21.19 -6.45
N SER A 313 1.88 -21.11 -6.20
CA SER A 313 2.45 -21.29 -4.87
C SER A 313 2.01 -20.17 -3.93
N LYS A 314 1.74 -20.50 -2.65
CA LYS A 314 1.19 -19.57 -1.66
C LYS A 314 2.11 -19.37 -0.47
N ARG A 315 2.26 -18.13 0.00
CA ARG A 315 3.07 -17.76 1.18
C ARG A 315 2.33 -16.75 2.05
N ASP A 316 2.43 -16.88 3.37
CA ASP A 316 1.94 -15.84 4.30
C ASP A 316 2.95 -14.67 4.30
N MET A 317 2.45 -13.43 4.22
CA MET A 317 3.22 -12.19 4.26
C MET A 317 2.96 -11.45 5.59
N ASP A 318 3.93 -10.68 6.09
CA ASP A 318 3.68 -9.71 7.18
C ASP A 318 2.73 -8.63 6.64
N PRO A 319 1.49 -8.50 7.16
CA PRO A 319 0.56 -7.48 6.73
C PRO A 319 1.11 -6.06 6.91
N SER A 320 2.03 -5.84 7.84
CA SER A 320 2.67 -4.53 8.07
C SER A 320 3.51 -4.09 6.86
N ALA A 321 4.11 -5.03 6.12
CA ALA A 321 4.82 -4.74 4.86
C ALA A 321 3.85 -4.30 3.77
N TYR A 322 2.76 -5.06 3.62
CA TYR A 322 1.69 -4.74 2.67
C TYR A 322 1.00 -3.40 2.97
N LEU A 323 0.73 -3.11 4.26
CA LEU A 323 0.16 -1.83 4.67
C LEU A 323 1.11 -0.66 4.39
N ALA A 324 2.43 -0.83 4.58
CA ALA A 324 3.40 0.19 4.21
C ALA A 324 3.47 0.41 2.68
N GLU A 325 3.41 -0.66 1.88
CA GLU A 325 3.38 -0.60 0.41
C GLU A 325 2.15 0.18 -0.09
N ILE A 326 0.94 -0.22 0.32
CA ILE A 326 -0.29 0.47 -0.10
C ILE A 326 -0.40 1.86 0.54
N GLY A 327 0.22 2.07 1.70
CA GLY A 327 0.32 3.37 2.34
C GLY A 327 1.19 4.35 1.55
N GLN A 328 2.34 3.89 1.05
CA GLN A 328 3.18 4.67 0.14
C GLN A 328 2.45 4.96 -1.19
N LYS A 329 1.88 3.93 -1.82
CA LYS A 329 1.16 4.05 -3.11
C LYS A 329 -0.09 4.95 -3.02
N GLY A 330 -0.82 4.87 -1.91
CA GLY A 330 -2.00 5.68 -1.63
C GLY A 330 -1.72 7.03 -0.96
N ASN A 331 -0.47 7.34 -0.58
CA ASN A 331 -0.11 8.49 0.26
C ASN A 331 -0.90 8.53 1.59
N ILE A 332 -1.15 7.36 2.18
CA ILE A 332 -1.80 7.17 3.48
C ILE A 332 -0.75 7.34 4.57
N LYS A 333 -0.94 8.33 5.46
CA LYS A 333 0.06 8.71 6.49
C LYS A 333 -0.14 8.05 7.86
N LEU A 334 -1.07 7.10 7.96
CA LEU A 334 -1.37 6.38 9.19
C LEU A 334 -0.21 5.47 9.61
N GLN A 335 0.09 5.47 10.90
CA GLN A 335 1.04 4.55 11.53
C GLN A 335 0.34 3.26 11.96
N ALA A 336 1.10 2.18 12.20
CA ALA A 336 0.58 0.96 12.84
C ALA A 336 1.34 0.69 14.13
N LEU A 337 0.78 1.13 15.27
CA LEU A 337 1.48 1.14 16.54
C LEU A 337 1.26 -0.15 17.34
N HIS A 338 2.35 -0.79 17.76
CA HIS A 338 2.36 -1.88 18.75
C HIS A 338 3.32 -1.53 19.88
N ASN A 339 2.84 -1.47 21.13
CA ASN A 339 3.63 -1.10 22.31
C ASN A 339 4.41 0.24 22.24
N GLY A 340 4.08 1.11 21.27
CA GLY A 340 4.77 2.38 21.00
C GLY A 340 5.56 2.39 19.68
N ASP A 341 5.86 1.22 19.11
CA ASP A 341 6.64 1.08 17.87
C ASP A 341 5.74 1.13 16.63
N ASP A 342 6.11 1.92 15.62
CA ASP A 342 5.45 1.95 14.30
C ASP A 342 5.93 0.78 13.43
N LEU A 343 5.11 -0.27 13.35
CA LEU A 343 5.39 -1.49 12.57
C LEU A 343 5.54 -1.22 11.06
N LEU A 344 5.10 -0.05 10.57
CA LEU A 344 5.29 0.36 9.17
C LEU A 344 6.63 1.05 8.95
N ALA A 345 7.27 1.60 9.99
CA ALA A 345 8.49 2.41 9.85
C ALA A 345 9.66 1.60 9.28
N LYS A 346 9.78 0.31 9.66
CA LYS A 346 10.73 -0.65 9.08
C LYS A 346 10.58 -0.90 7.57
N TYR A 347 9.52 -0.39 6.95
CA TYR A 347 9.23 -0.49 5.51
C TYR A 347 9.14 0.86 4.80
N LYS A 348 9.31 1.99 5.53
CA LYS A 348 9.33 3.34 4.96
C LYS A 348 10.73 3.64 4.40
N SER A 349 11.05 3.06 3.25
CA SER A 349 12.24 3.43 2.48
C SER A 349 12.02 4.77 1.77
N ASP A 350 12.87 5.77 2.01
CA ASP A 350 13.00 6.92 1.10
C ASP A 350 13.42 6.41 -0.28
N VAL A 351 12.60 6.67 -1.30
CA VAL A 351 12.86 6.26 -2.69
C VAL A 351 13.25 7.49 -3.51
N PRO A 352 14.54 7.68 -3.85
CA PRO A 352 14.93 8.52 -4.99
C PRO A 352 14.40 7.88 -6.29
N GLN A 353 14.01 8.72 -7.25
CA GLN A 353 13.52 8.24 -8.55
C GLN A 353 14.57 7.40 -9.30
N GLU A 354 14.07 6.59 -10.24
CA GLU A 354 14.84 5.79 -11.20
C GLU A 354 16.09 6.51 -11.74
N GLN A 355 17.26 6.07 -11.28
CA GLN A 355 18.53 6.28 -11.96
C GLN A 355 19.34 4.99 -11.88
N ASN A 356 19.92 4.59 -13.02
CA ASN A 356 20.89 3.50 -13.08
C ASN A 356 22.06 3.83 -12.14
N VAL A 357 22.16 3.10 -11.03
CA VAL A 357 23.20 3.34 -10.02
C VAL A 357 24.54 2.89 -10.58
N SER A 358 25.48 3.83 -10.73
CA SER A 358 26.85 3.53 -11.13
C SER A 358 27.53 2.63 -10.06
N PRO A 359 28.39 1.66 -10.45
CA PRO A 359 29.16 0.86 -9.49
C PRO A 359 29.96 1.69 -8.47
N GLU A 360 30.35 2.92 -8.82
CA GLU A 360 31.06 3.84 -7.93
C GLU A 360 30.16 4.41 -6.83
N ASP A 361 28.89 4.72 -7.12
CA ASP A 361 27.91 5.19 -6.12
C ASP A 361 27.47 4.06 -5.19
N TRP A 362 27.43 2.82 -5.70
CA TRP A 362 27.23 1.62 -4.89
C TRP A 362 28.40 1.39 -3.92
N MET A 363 29.65 1.48 -4.40
CA MET A 363 30.84 1.43 -3.53
C MET A 363 30.89 2.58 -2.50
N LYS A 364 30.40 3.77 -2.86
CA LYS A 364 30.33 4.92 -1.93
C LYS A 364 29.40 4.67 -0.76
N LYS A 365 28.24 4.04 -0.98
CA LYS A 365 27.34 3.60 0.10
C LYS A 365 27.98 2.52 0.96
N LEU A 366 28.74 1.62 0.36
CA LEU A 366 29.45 0.52 1.03
C LEU A 366 30.58 0.97 1.96
N LEU A 367 31.28 2.05 1.61
CA LEU A 367 32.39 2.62 2.40
C LEU A 367 31.97 3.77 3.34
N SER A 368 30.71 4.21 3.27
CA SER A 368 30.11 5.20 4.17
C SER A 368 29.67 4.55 5.49
N SER A 369 30.58 3.80 6.13
CA SER A 369 30.31 3.04 7.35
C SER A 369 30.53 3.89 8.61
N GLU A 370 29.46 4.46 9.18
CA GLU A 370 29.50 4.94 10.57
C GLU A 370 28.19 4.81 11.35
N ASP A 371 27.09 4.33 10.74
CA ASP A 371 25.87 3.97 11.47
C ASP A 371 25.47 2.51 11.20
N SER A 372 25.49 1.69 12.24
CA SER A 372 25.38 0.23 12.16
C SER A 372 24.03 -0.24 12.73
N GLY A 373 23.06 -0.58 11.87
CA GLY A 373 21.80 -1.12 12.37
C GLY A 373 20.58 -1.21 11.43
N VAL A 374 20.75 -1.17 10.10
CA VAL A 374 19.64 -1.30 9.14
C VAL A 374 20.05 -2.11 7.89
N GLY A 375 19.06 -2.73 7.24
CA GLY A 375 19.26 -3.72 6.17
C GLY A 375 20.11 -3.23 4.99
N ILE A 376 20.99 -4.11 4.49
CA ILE A 376 22.08 -3.73 3.58
C ILE A 376 21.65 -3.75 2.10
N SER A 377 20.53 -4.37 1.73
CA SER A 377 19.94 -4.18 0.40
C SER A 377 18.74 -3.23 0.46
N GLY A 378 18.71 -2.25 -0.45
CA GLY A 378 17.56 -1.35 -0.64
C GLY A 378 16.41 -2.04 -1.37
N THR A 379 16.04 -3.25 -0.95
CA THR A 379 14.99 -4.07 -1.58
C THR A 379 14.01 -4.57 -0.52
N ASN A 380 12.73 -4.22 -0.67
CA ASN A 380 11.71 -4.44 0.37
C ASN A 380 11.12 -5.86 0.39
N ASP A 381 11.81 -6.85 -0.20
CA ASP A 381 11.46 -8.28 -0.07
C ASP A 381 12.48 -8.92 0.89
N PRO A 382 12.07 -9.46 2.07
CA PRO A 382 13.00 -10.06 3.03
C PRO A 382 13.67 -11.35 2.52
N ILE A 383 13.15 -11.99 1.47
CA ILE A 383 13.82 -13.11 0.80
C ILE A 383 14.89 -12.58 -0.15
N LEU A 384 14.62 -11.48 -0.85
CA LEU A 384 15.60 -10.78 -1.68
C LEU A 384 16.71 -10.16 -0.81
N ASP A 385 16.38 -9.52 0.32
CA ASP A 385 17.36 -8.98 1.26
C ASP A 385 18.18 -10.07 1.94
N MET A 386 17.55 -11.20 2.32
CA MET A 386 18.29 -12.38 2.78
C MET A 386 19.18 -12.94 1.66
N ALA A 387 18.69 -13.04 0.42
CA ALA A 387 19.45 -13.56 -0.71
C ALA A 387 20.64 -12.65 -1.06
N MET A 388 20.42 -11.33 -1.11
CA MET A 388 21.43 -10.31 -1.36
C MET A 388 22.45 -10.25 -0.22
N THR A 389 22.03 -10.26 1.04
CA THR A 389 22.94 -10.32 2.21
C THR A 389 23.77 -11.61 2.23
N THR A 390 23.16 -12.74 1.88
CA THR A 390 23.84 -14.04 1.73
C THR A 390 24.83 -14.00 0.56
N PHE A 391 24.44 -13.43 -0.57
CA PHE A 391 25.28 -13.28 -1.77
C PHE A 391 26.48 -12.35 -1.52
N MET A 392 26.27 -11.21 -0.86
CA MET A 392 27.33 -10.28 -0.41
C MET A 392 28.31 -10.97 0.53
N SER A 393 27.81 -11.70 1.54
CA SER A 393 28.64 -12.45 2.49
C SER A 393 29.47 -13.54 1.79
N LEU A 394 28.90 -14.17 0.75
CA LEU A 394 29.57 -15.18 -0.06
C LEU A 394 30.66 -14.58 -0.96
N MET A 395 30.41 -13.42 -1.58
CA MET A 395 31.43 -12.69 -2.36
C MET A 395 32.62 -12.27 -1.50
N MET A 396 32.38 -11.75 -0.29
CA MET A 396 33.46 -11.40 0.62
C MET A 396 34.32 -12.61 1.01
N LEU A 397 33.68 -13.75 1.31
CA LEU A 397 34.38 -15.01 1.62
C LEU A 397 35.19 -15.53 0.41
N ALA A 398 34.62 -15.50 -0.80
CA ALA A 398 35.33 -15.92 -2.01
C ALA A 398 36.57 -15.04 -2.29
N ALA A 399 36.43 -13.72 -2.24
CA ALA A 399 37.53 -12.80 -2.46
C ALA A 399 38.66 -12.92 -1.42
N GLN A 400 38.32 -13.15 -0.14
CA GLN A 400 39.30 -13.40 0.93
C GLN A 400 40.11 -14.70 0.75
N ILE A 401 39.58 -15.67 0.01
CA ILE A 401 40.25 -16.95 -0.27
C ILE A 401 41.20 -16.81 -1.46
N ASP A 402 40.76 -16.12 -2.52
CA ASP A 402 41.53 -15.94 -3.74
C ASP A 402 42.68 -14.91 -3.60
N SER A 403 42.61 -14.03 -2.59
CA SER A 403 43.66 -13.07 -2.29
C SER A 403 43.74 -12.72 -0.80
N LYS A 404 44.96 -12.58 -0.28
CA LYS A 404 45.24 -11.91 1.02
C LYS A 404 45.58 -10.42 0.87
N ASP A 405 45.73 -9.96 -0.36
CA ASP A 405 45.98 -8.56 -0.71
C ASP A 405 44.65 -7.81 -0.87
N GLU A 406 44.49 -6.69 -0.18
CA GLU A 406 43.24 -5.93 -0.11
C GLU A 406 42.85 -5.23 -1.42
N GLU A 407 43.81 -4.74 -2.22
CA GLU A 407 43.50 -4.13 -3.52
C GLU A 407 42.95 -5.19 -4.47
N ARG A 408 43.59 -6.36 -4.50
CA ARG A 408 43.13 -7.50 -5.29
C ARG A 408 41.80 -8.07 -4.80
N GLN A 409 41.54 -8.08 -3.49
CA GLN A 409 40.22 -8.43 -2.94
C GLN A 409 39.13 -7.47 -3.44
N LYS A 410 39.38 -6.14 -3.37
CA LYS A 410 38.43 -5.11 -3.86
C LYS A 410 38.18 -5.27 -5.37
N GLY A 411 39.22 -5.57 -6.16
CA GLY A 411 39.09 -5.87 -7.58
C GLY A 411 38.21 -7.10 -7.87
N LEU A 412 38.38 -8.20 -7.12
CA LEU A 412 37.56 -9.41 -7.24
C LEU A 412 36.10 -9.16 -6.86
N ILE A 413 35.83 -8.48 -5.73
CA ILE A 413 34.47 -8.14 -5.29
C ILE A 413 33.77 -7.25 -6.32
N SER A 414 34.47 -6.26 -6.87
CA SER A 414 33.94 -5.37 -7.92
C SER A 414 33.57 -6.15 -9.19
N ALA A 415 34.42 -7.09 -9.62
CA ALA A 415 34.14 -7.94 -10.78
C ALA A 415 32.98 -8.93 -10.56
N MET A 416 32.83 -9.48 -9.35
CA MET A 416 31.71 -10.36 -8.99
C MET A 416 30.39 -9.57 -8.93
N ALA A 417 30.40 -8.38 -8.32
CA ALA A 417 29.23 -7.51 -8.23
C ALA A 417 28.77 -7.02 -9.61
N ALA A 418 29.69 -6.61 -10.49
CA ALA A 418 29.37 -6.15 -11.85
C ALA A 418 28.70 -7.23 -12.73
N ASN A 419 28.97 -8.51 -12.46
CA ASN A 419 28.40 -9.64 -13.21
C ASN A 419 27.26 -10.35 -12.45
N GLN A 420 26.87 -9.86 -11.26
CA GLN A 420 25.92 -10.51 -10.34
C GLN A 420 26.23 -12.01 -10.11
N LEU A 421 27.53 -12.37 -10.07
CA LEU A 421 28.01 -13.74 -10.02
C LEU A 421 29.16 -13.90 -9.01
N VAL A 422 29.04 -14.86 -8.09
CA VAL A 422 30.13 -15.31 -7.21
C VAL A 422 30.81 -16.54 -7.81
N ASP A 423 32.13 -16.51 -7.92
CA ASP A 423 32.92 -17.71 -8.20
C ASP A 423 33.27 -18.43 -6.88
N LEU A 424 32.95 -19.72 -6.82
CA LEU A 424 33.18 -20.62 -5.69
C LEU A 424 34.12 -21.77 -6.09
N THR A 425 34.79 -21.71 -7.24
CA THR A 425 35.62 -22.81 -7.74
C THR A 425 36.82 -23.08 -6.81
N SER A 426 37.40 -22.04 -6.18
CA SER A 426 38.42 -22.18 -5.14
C SER A 426 37.86 -22.66 -3.78
N LEU A 427 36.55 -22.49 -3.56
CA LEU A 427 35.84 -22.92 -2.35
C LEU A 427 35.48 -24.41 -2.37
N VAL A 428 35.25 -25.02 -3.54
CA VAL A 428 34.74 -26.41 -3.68
C VAL A 428 35.75 -27.32 -4.41
N PRO A 429 36.65 -28.02 -3.69
CA PRO A 429 37.66 -28.88 -4.31
C PRO A 429 37.07 -29.99 -5.17
N GLY A 430 37.61 -30.18 -6.38
CA GLY A 430 37.18 -31.21 -7.33
C GLY A 430 36.17 -30.76 -8.39
N MET A 431 35.63 -29.53 -8.28
CA MET A 431 34.87 -28.89 -9.35
C MET A 431 35.83 -28.26 -10.38
N ARG A 432 35.46 -28.30 -11.66
CA ARG A 432 36.12 -27.52 -12.73
C ARG A 432 35.64 -26.07 -12.74
N GLN A 433 34.36 -25.88 -12.42
CA GLN A 433 33.72 -24.57 -12.30
C GLN A 433 32.59 -24.70 -11.28
N CYS A 434 32.45 -23.71 -10.40
CA CYS A 434 31.31 -23.60 -9.49
C CYS A 434 31.00 -22.12 -9.28
N THR A 435 29.85 -21.65 -9.76
CA THR A 435 29.44 -20.26 -9.63
C THR A 435 28.00 -20.16 -9.14
N ILE A 436 27.66 -19.08 -8.41
CA ILE A 436 26.29 -18.73 -8.08
C ILE A 436 26.00 -17.37 -8.70
N ALA A 437 24.99 -17.31 -9.57
CA ALA A 437 24.44 -16.05 -10.09
C ALA A 437 23.14 -15.69 -9.37
N VAL A 438 22.88 -14.42 -9.13
CA VAL A 438 21.58 -13.94 -8.61
C VAL A 438 20.91 -13.09 -9.68
N GLY A 439 19.72 -13.52 -10.12
CA GLY A 439 18.91 -12.74 -11.06
C GLY A 439 18.18 -11.58 -10.38
N GLU A 440 17.69 -10.63 -11.18
CA GLU A 440 16.94 -9.43 -10.74
C GLU A 440 15.67 -9.76 -9.91
N ASN A 441 15.20 -11.01 -9.96
CA ASN A 441 14.08 -11.56 -9.20
C ASN A 441 14.48 -12.25 -7.87
N GLY A 442 15.73 -12.11 -7.43
CA GLY A 442 16.24 -12.70 -6.19
C GLY A 442 16.51 -14.20 -6.22
N LYS A 443 16.29 -14.86 -7.36
CA LYS A 443 16.57 -16.29 -7.51
C LYS A 443 18.06 -16.51 -7.72
N ALA A 444 18.66 -17.31 -6.84
CA ALA A 444 20.05 -17.74 -6.96
C ALA A 444 20.14 -19.02 -7.81
N VAL A 445 20.88 -18.97 -8.90
CA VAL A 445 21.15 -20.11 -9.79
C VAL A 445 22.56 -20.62 -9.51
N LEU A 446 22.69 -21.91 -9.21
CA LEU A 446 23.95 -22.61 -9.06
C LEU A 446 24.34 -23.23 -10.40
N HIS A 447 25.48 -22.81 -10.94
CA HIS A 447 26.14 -23.47 -12.06
C HIS A 447 27.34 -24.26 -11.51
N ALA A 448 27.32 -25.58 -11.62
CA ALA A 448 28.40 -26.44 -11.12
C ALA A 448 28.80 -27.48 -12.16
N GLU A 449 30.09 -27.55 -12.47
CA GLU A 449 30.68 -28.58 -13.34
C GLU A 449 31.75 -29.37 -12.58
N SER A 450 31.51 -30.67 -12.44
CA SER A 450 32.54 -31.68 -12.20
C SER A 450 32.84 -32.40 -13.52
N GLY A 451 33.95 -33.12 -13.61
CA GLY A 451 34.40 -33.73 -14.88
C GLY A 451 33.41 -34.70 -15.55
N THR A 452 32.38 -35.15 -14.84
CA THR A 452 31.31 -36.04 -15.33
C THR A 452 29.90 -35.45 -15.24
N VAL A 453 29.71 -34.31 -14.56
CA VAL A 453 28.36 -33.79 -14.19
C VAL A 453 28.33 -32.27 -14.40
N LYS A 454 27.34 -31.79 -15.16
CA LYS A 454 27.01 -30.36 -15.27
C LYS A 454 25.64 -30.11 -14.65
N ILE A 455 25.53 -29.04 -13.88
CA ILE A 455 24.32 -28.63 -13.19
C ILE A 455 24.12 -27.15 -13.41
N ASP A 456 22.88 -26.79 -13.75
CA ASP A 456 22.41 -25.44 -13.93
C ASP A 456 21.00 -25.41 -13.35
N ARG A 457 20.84 -24.94 -12.10
CA ARG A 457 19.53 -24.89 -11.44
C ARG A 457 19.42 -23.83 -10.38
N GLU A 458 18.18 -23.38 -10.15
CA GLU A 458 17.81 -22.58 -9.00
C GLU A 458 18.08 -23.34 -7.68
N LEU A 459 18.62 -22.63 -6.69
CA LEU A 459 18.74 -23.11 -5.32
C LEU A 459 17.38 -23.08 -4.62
N THR A 460 17.02 -24.19 -3.98
CA THR A 460 15.79 -24.27 -3.20
C THR A 460 15.83 -23.34 -1.99
N SER A 461 14.66 -22.94 -1.48
CA SER A 461 14.61 -22.06 -0.30
C SER A 461 15.27 -22.68 0.96
N SER A 462 15.28 -24.00 1.08
CA SER A 462 16.02 -24.73 2.13
C SER A 462 17.54 -24.68 1.94
N GLU A 463 18.02 -24.71 0.69
CA GLU A 463 19.43 -24.53 0.36
C GLU A 463 19.88 -23.09 0.62
N MET A 464 19.12 -22.10 0.15
CA MET A 464 19.41 -20.67 0.42
C MET A 464 19.41 -20.35 1.92
N ASN A 465 18.44 -20.85 2.69
CA ASN A 465 18.43 -20.68 4.15
C ASN A 465 19.66 -21.35 4.80
N ARG A 466 20.03 -22.57 4.36
CA ARG A 466 21.24 -23.25 4.85
C ARG A 466 22.52 -22.46 4.53
N LEU A 467 22.61 -21.85 3.35
CA LEU A 467 23.72 -20.99 2.95
C LEU A 467 23.81 -19.75 3.85
N SER A 468 22.69 -19.05 4.05
CA SER A 468 22.57 -17.89 4.94
C SER A 468 22.97 -18.22 6.38
N LEU A 469 22.50 -19.36 6.91
CA LEU A 469 22.82 -19.84 8.27
C LEU A 469 24.28 -20.23 8.45
N ILE A 470 25.01 -20.62 7.39
CA ILE A 470 26.44 -20.87 7.46
C ILE A 470 27.22 -19.56 7.47
N LEU A 471 26.87 -18.63 6.58
CA LEU A 471 27.59 -17.36 6.41
C LEU A 471 27.39 -16.40 7.59
N GLY A 472 26.15 -16.25 8.06
CA GLY A 472 25.78 -15.38 9.19
C GLY A 472 26.14 -15.93 10.58
N ASN A 473 26.73 -17.12 10.69
CA ASN A 473 27.09 -17.69 11.98
C ASN A 473 28.46 -17.17 12.46
N ALA A 474 28.42 -16.19 13.36
CA ALA A 474 29.61 -15.58 13.97
C ALA A 474 30.50 -16.55 14.79
N ASN A 475 29.98 -17.72 15.18
CA ASN A 475 30.74 -18.73 15.93
C ASN A 475 31.52 -19.70 15.02
N LEU A 476 31.41 -19.57 13.69
CA LEU A 476 32.18 -20.39 12.74
C LEU A 476 33.38 -19.61 12.20
N SER A 477 34.56 -20.23 12.23
CA SER A 477 35.72 -19.71 11.48
C SER A 477 35.45 -19.75 9.97
N GLU A 478 36.10 -18.88 9.20
CA GLU A 478 35.94 -18.84 7.73
C GLU A 478 36.30 -20.18 7.06
N GLU A 479 37.28 -20.91 7.59
CA GLU A 479 37.60 -22.28 7.18
C GLU A 479 36.46 -23.29 7.47
N SER A 480 35.76 -23.12 8.59
CA SER A 480 34.57 -23.91 8.93
C SER A 480 33.38 -23.57 8.04
N LYS A 481 33.20 -22.29 7.68
CA LYS A 481 32.18 -21.84 6.73
C LYS A 481 32.45 -22.41 5.33
N ARG A 482 33.69 -22.27 4.82
CA ARG A 482 34.18 -22.90 3.58
C ARG A 482 33.87 -24.39 3.54
N THR A 483 34.27 -25.14 4.57
CA THR A 483 34.07 -26.60 4.62
C THR A 483 32.58 -26.99 4.56
N LYS A 484 31.71 -26.23 5.23
CA LYS A 484 30.25 -26.46 5.21
C LYS A 484 29.60 -26.10 3.87
N ILE A 485 30.04 -25.01 3.22
CA ILE A 485 29.58 -24.60 1.88
C ILE A 485 30.01 -25.63 0.83
N ALA A 486 31.29 -26.04 0.85
CA ALA A 486 31.81 -27.07 -0.04
C ALA A 486 31.06 -28.41 0.11
N GLY A 487 30.82 -28.86 1.34
CA GLY A 487 30.02 -30.06 1.59
C GLY A 487 28.57 -29.95 1.12
N MET A 488 27.96 -28.76 1.20
CA MET A 488 26.62 -28.50 0.69
C MET A 488 26.56 -28.57 -0.84
N VAL A 489 27.46 -27.88 -1.55
CA VAL A 489 27.52 -27.91 -3.03
C VAL A 489 27.83 -29.33 -3.54
N THR A 490 28.79 -30.04 -2.92
CA THR A 490 29.10 -31.43 -3.29
C THR A 490 27.91 -32.37 -3.07
N GLY A 491 27.13 -32.17 -1.99
CA GLY A 491 25.88 -32.91 -1.74
C GLY A 491 24.82 -32.66 -2.80
N ILE A 492 24.65 -31.41 -3.24
CA ILE A 492 23.78 -31.05 -4.38
C ILE A 492 24.21 -31.79 -5.64
N VAL A 493 25.51 -31.77 -5.95
CA VAL A 493 26.06 -32.41 -7.16
C VAL A 493 25.89 -33.92 -7.13
N ALA A 494 26.19 -34.57 -6.01
CA ALA A 494 26.02 -36.00 -5.84
C ALA A 494 24.54 -36.44 -5.97
N THR A 495 23.61 -35.62 -5.46
CA THR A 495 22.16 -35.91 -5.53
C THR A 495 21.66 -35.83 -6.97
N GLN A 496 22.08 -34.79 -7.72
CA GLN A 496 21.73 -34.65 -9.13
C GLN A 496 22.29 -35.81 -9.98
N GLN A 497 23.55 -36.21 -9.74
CA GLN A 497 24.14 -37.34 -10.45
C GLN A 497 23.43 -38.66 -10.14
N ALA A 498 22.99 -38.88 -8.90
CA ALA A 498 22.21 -40.06 -8.54
C ALA A 498 20.86 -40.10 -9.29
N SER A 499 20.18 -38.96 -9.45
CA SER A 499 18.95 -38.86 -10.24
C SER A 499 19.19 -39.20 -11.72
N GLN A 500 20.21 -38.58 -12.33
CA GLN A 500 20.55 -38.82 -13.75
C GLN A 500 20.95 -40.28 -14.01
N ASN A 501 21.72 -40.89 -13.11
CA ASN A 501 22.08 -42.31 -13.19
C ASN A 501 20.84 -43.22 -13.07
N PHE A 502 19.87 -42.86 -12.22
CA PHE A 502 18.64 -43.63 -12.03
C PHE A 502 17.71 -43.53 -13.26
N GLU A 503 17.55 -42.33 -13.81
CA GLU A 503 16.79 -42.09 -15.05
C GLU A 503 17.38 -42.88 -16.23
N GLN A 504 18.70 -42.81 -16.45
CA GLN A 504 19.38 -43.59 -17.48
C GLN A 504 19.27 -45.11 -17.26
N GLY A 505 19.28 -45.56 -16.00
CA GLY A 505 19.04 -46.97 -15.65
C GLY A 505 17.63 -47.43 -16.04
N MET A 506 16.60 -46.65 -15.70
CA MET A 506 15.22 -46.97 -16.08
C MET A 506 14.99 -46.89 -17.60
N GLU A 507 15.63 -45.97 -18.30
CA GLU A 507 15.59 -45.92 -19.78
C GLU A 507 16.26 -47.15 -20.40
N ALA A 508 17.39 -47.61 -19.86
CA ALA A 508 18.07 -48.83 -20.31
C ALA A 508 17.23 -50.10 -20.06
N GLU A 509 16.60 -50.22 -18.89
CA GLU A 509 15.67 -51.33 -18.60
C GLU A 509 14.42 -51.28 -19.50
N SER A 510 13.85 -50.09 -19.72
CA SER A 510 12.73 -49.87 -20.65
C SER A 510 13.09 -50.27 -22.09
N GLN A 511 14.29 -49.92 -22.56
CA GLN A 511 14.77 -50.32 -23.88
C GLN A 511 15.03 -51.83 -23.97
N GLN A 512 15.59 -52.46 -22.93
CA GLN A 512 15.75 -53.92 -22.88
C GLN A 512 14.40 -54.65 -22.86
N GLN A 513 13.40 -54.19 -22.10
CA GLN A 513 12.06 -54.78 -22.08
C GLN A 513 11.34 -54.61 -23.43
N ASN A 514 11.56 -53.51 -24.14
CA ASN A 514 11.03 -53.31 -25.49
C ASN A 514 11.76 -54.15 -26.56
N LEU A 515 13.05 -54.45 -26.36
CA LEU A 515 13.82 -55.36 -27.21
C LEU A 515 13.46 -56.84 -26.98
N GLN A 516 13.05 -57.23 -25.77
CA GLN A 516 12.53 -58.57 -25.47
C GLN A 516 11.05 -58.78 -25.87
N ARG A 517 10.36 -57.73 -26.31
CA ARG A 517 8.96 -57.77 -26.80
C ARG A 517 8.84 -57.71 -28.33
N LYS A 518 9.96 -57.80 -29.05
CA LYS A 518 10.04 -58.02 -30.50
C LYS A 518 10.61 -59.40 -30.79
#